data_AF-A0A2W5HKD8-F1
#
_entry.id   AF-A0A2W5HKD8-F1
#
_cell.length_a   1.000
_cell.length_b   1.000
_cell.length_c   1.000
_cell.angle_alpha   90.00
_cell.angle_beta   90.00
_cell.angle_gamma   90.00
#
_symmetry.space_group_name_H-M   'P 1'
#
loop_
_entity.id
_entity.type
_entity.pdbx_description
1 polymer ?
#
loop_
_entity_poly.entity_id
_entity_poly.type
_entity_poly.pdbx_seq_one_letter_code
_entity_poly.pdbx_strand_id
1 'polypeptide(L)'
;MRKYLVCLLAISLLSACGDGRGEKDKKLALGCQAGLKALLAQDKFDRQIDKVTSRKFKDESEGRRVTLKATTKNKQFGYEKDESFNCLFAETSNILGWKAEVQQLNIGEDVFGKKDGQIIGDMNDFLELTGAVEAAMK
;
A
#
# COMPACT_ATOMS: atom_id res chain seq x y z
N MET A 1 -42.21 -39.99 -15.80
CA MET A 1 -41.43 -40.35 -17.00
C MET A 1 -40.68 -39.11 -17.49
N ARG A 2 -39.36 -39.25 -17.69
CA ARG A 2 -38.40 -38.46 -18.50
C ARG A 2 -38.27 -36.94 -18.21
N LYS A 3 -37.21 -36.50 -17.51
CA LYS A 3 -35.81 -36.26 -17.97
C LYS A 3 -35.72 -35.10 -18.97
N TYR A 4 -35.03 -34.01 -18.59
CA TYR A 4 -34.06 -33.15 -19.33
C TYR A 4 -33.78 -31.95 -18.38
N LEU A 5 -32.80 -31.95 -17.48
CA LEU A 5 -31.34 -31.85 -17.66
C LEU A 5 -30.92 -31.10 -18.94
N VAL A 6 -30.85 -29.77 -18.87
CA VAL A 6 -29.95 -28.98 -19.72
C VAL A 6 -29.19 -28.00 -18.83
N CYS A 7 -27.95 -28.39 -18.58
CA CYS A 7 -26.91 -27.62 -17.93
C CYS A 7 -26.33 -26.67 -18.98
N LEU A 8 -26.61 -25.36 -18.88
CA LEU A 8 -25.85 -24.36 -19.64
C LEU A 8 -24.80 -23.74 -18.71
N LEU A 9 -23.63 -24.37 -18.73
CA LEU A 9 -22.36 -23.78 -18.32
C LEU A 9 -22.15 -22.47 -19.09
N ALA A 10 -22.37 -21.35 -18.44
CA ALA A 10 -21.74 -20.08 -18.82
C ALA A 10 -20.45 -19.93 -17.99
N ILE A 11 -19.45 -20.77 -18.27
CA ILE A 11 -18.07 -20.52 -17.83
C ILE A 11 -17.49 -19.49 -18.79
N SER A 12 -17.84 -18.23 -18.57
CA SER A 12 -17.03 -17.09 -18.99
C SER A 12 -16.20 -16.67 -17.78
N LEU A 13 -15.26 -17.52 -17.37
CA LEU A 13 -14.13 -17.08 -16.57
C LEU A 13 -13.34 -16.12 -17.45
N LEU A 14 -13.53 -14.83 -17.17
CA LEU A 14 -12.75 -13.75 -17.74
C LEU A 14 -11.26 -14.14 -17.69
N SER A 15 -10.63 -13.97 -18.83
CA SER A 15 -9.20 -13.86 -19.04
C SER A 15 -8.47 -13.15 -17.90
N ALA A 16 -7.96 -13.91 -16.94
CA ALA A 16 -6.89 -13.48 -16.04
C ALA A 16 -5.53 -13.88 -16.66
N CYS A 17 -5.24 -13.37 -17.86
CA CYS A 17 -3.88 -13.39 -18.39
C CYS A 17 -3.08 -12.34 -17.61
N GLY A 18 -2.22 -12.84 -16.72
CA GLY A 18 -1.49 -12.06 -15.73
C GLY A 18 -0.40 -11.19 -16.32
N ASP A 19 -0.55 -9.89 -16.13
CA ASP A 19 0.43 -8.81 -16.27
C ASP A 19 1.31 -8.64 -15.02
N GLY A 20 1.23 -9.59 -14.07
CA GLY A 20 1.89 -9.52 -12.77
C GLY A 20 1.38 -8.40 -11.87
N ARG A 21 0.31 -7.68 -12.27
CA ARG A 21 -0.20 -6.51 -11.55
C ARG A 21 -0.63 -6.86 -10.12
N GLY A 22 -1.30 -8.00 -9.93
CA GLY A 22 -1.70 -8.45 -8.60
C GLY A 22 -0.52 -8.69 -7.65
N GLU A 23 0.61 -9.20 -8.16
CA GLU A 23 1.82 -9.36 -7.37
C GLU A 23 2.47 -8.02 -7.04
N LYS A 24 2.55 -7.12 -8.03
CA LYS A 24 3.05 -5.75 -7.84
C LYS A 24 2.22 -5.00 -6.80
N ASP A 25 0.89 -5.02 -6.92
CA ASP A 25 -0.03 -4.42 -5.95
C ASP A 25 0.13 -5.01 -4.55
N LYS A 26 0.39 -6.33 -4.44
CA LYS A 26 0.73 -6.95 -3.15
C LYS A 26 2.03 -6.38 -2.57
N LYS A 27 3.09 -6.25 -3.38
CA LYS A 27 4.37 -5.65 -2.94
C LYS A 27 4.18 -4.20 -2.51
N LEU A 28 3.50 -3.39 -3.30
CA LEU A 28 3.22 -1.98 -2.97
C LEU A 28 2.43 -1.85 -1.65
N ALA A 29 1.43 -2.71 -1.42
CA ALA A 29 0.69 -2.69 -0.16
C ALA A 29 1.54 -3.13 1.05
N LEU A 30 2.43 -4.11 0.88
CA LEU A 30 3.38 -4.51 1.93
C LEU A 30 4.37 -3.38 2.23
N GLY A 31 4.93 -2.75 1.19
CA GLY A 31 5.79 -1.58 1.33
C GLY A 31 5.08 -0.45 2.08
N CYS A 32 3.87 -0.07 1.65
CA CYS A 32 3.09 0.98 2.30
C CYS A 32 2.79 0.66 3.77
N GLN A 33 2.43 -0.59 4.08
CA GLN A 33 2.20 -1.03 5.45
C GLN A 33 3.47 -0.97 6.30
N ALA A 34 4.63 -1.35 5.74
CA ALA A 34 5.91 -1.30 6.43
C ALA A 34 6.37 0.14 6.71
N GLY A 35 6.27 1.02 5.70
CA GLY A 35 6.55 2.45 5.87
C GLY A 35 5.66 3.09 6.94
N LEU A 36 4.37 2.77 6.92
CA LEU A 36 3.43 3.27 7.94
C LEU A 36 3.77 2.75 9.34
N LYS A 37 4.18 1.47 9.48
CA LYS A 37 4.63 0.93 10.77
C LYS A 37 5.91 1.61 11.26
N ALA A 38 6.87 1.86 10.37
CA ALA A 38 8.12 2.52 10.73
C ALA A 38 7.87 3.93 11.26
N LEU A 39 7.09 4.74 10.53
CA LEU A 39 6.77 6.10 10.96
C LEU A 39 5.94 6.13 12.24
N LEU A 40 4.89 5.31 12.35
CA LEU A 40 4.05 5.25 13.57
C LEU A 40 4.79 4.67 14.79
N ALA A 41 5.92 3.99 14.62
CA ALA A 41 6.73 3.52 15.73
C ALA A 41 7.39 4.68 16.49
N GLN A 42 7.66 5.80 15.81
CA GLN A 42 8.29 6.98 16.41
C GLN A 42 7.47 7.56 17.57
N ASP A 43 8.17 8.20 18.53
CA ASP A 43 7.58 8.72 19.77
C ASP A 43 6.58 9.87 19.54
N LYS A 44 6.70 10.60 18.41
CA LYS A 44 5.77 11.67 18.05
C LYS A 44 4.36 11.17 17.74
N PHE A 45 4.20 9.87 17.48
CA PHE A 45 2.91 9.24 17.30
C PHE A 45 2.51 8.42 18.52
N ASP A 46 1.32 8.68 19.02
CA ASP A 46 0.72 8.00 20.17
C ASP A 46 0.05 6.68 19.80
N ARG A 47 0.10 6.27 18.53
CA ARG A 47 -0.65 5.14 17.98
C ARG A 47 0.20 4.26 17.07
N GLN A 48 -0.23 3.02 16.89
CA GLN A 48 0.40 2.02 16.03
C GLN A 48 -0.64 1.29 15.19
N ILE A 49 -0.22 0.66 14.08
CA ILE A 49 -1.13 -0.21 13.32
C ILE A 49 -1.43 -1.47 14.12
N ASP A 50 -2.70 -1.79 14.32
CA ASP A 50 -3.15 -3.11 14.76
C ASP A 50 -3.37 -4.03 13.54
N LYS A 51 -4.33 -3.65 12.68
CA LYS A 51 -4.73 -4.48 11.53
C LYS A 51 -5.03 -3.65 10.30
N VAL A 52 -4.55 -4.11 9.14
CA VAL A 52 -4.99 -3.60 7.84
C VAL A 52 -6.29 -4.31 7.43
N THR A 53 -7.36 -3.56 7.24
CA THR A 53 -8.71 -4.07 6.94
C THR A 53 -9.01 -4.09 5.46
N SER A 54 -8.46 -3.16 4.67
CA SER A 54 -8.61 -3.18 3.22
C SER A 54 -7.48 -2.43 2.51
N ARG A 55 -7.36 -2.71 1.21
CA ARG A 55 -6.33 -2.16 0.32
C ARG A 55 -7.02 -1.76 -0.96
N LYS A 56 -6.82 -0.52 -1.41
CA LYS A 56 -7.29 -0.02 -2.70
C LYS A 56 -6.10 0.51 -3.49
N PHE A 57 -6.18 0.36 -4.80
CA PHE A 57 -5.13 0.77 -5.71
C PHE A 57 -5.73 1.66 -6.79
N LYS A 58 -5.00 2.72 -7.16
CA LYS A 58 -5.42 3.67 -8.19
C LYS A 58 -4.21 4.14 -8.97
N ASP A 59 -4.31 4.10 -10.30
CA ASP A 59 -3.32 4.74 -11.17
C ASP A 59 -3.54 6.25 -11.18
N GLU A 60 -2.45 7.00 -11.08
CA GLU A 60 -2.40 8.45 -11.13
C GLU A 60 -1.27 8.89 -12.06
N SER A 61 -1.28 10.14 -12.52
CA SER A 61 -0.25 10.67 -13.41
C SER A 61 1.16 10.61 -12.81
N GLU A 62 1.25 10.69 -11.48
CA GLU A 62 2.50 10.70 -10.72
C GLU A 62 2.93 9.29 -10.24
N GLY A 63 2.13 8.25 -10.52
CA GLY A 63 2.43 6.88 -10.13
C GLY A 63 1.20 6.10 -9.66
N ARG A 64 1.42 5.11 -8.80
CA ARG A 64 0.37 4.24 -8.25
C ARG A 64 0.10 4.59 -6.81
N ARG A 65 -1.15 4.97 -6.53
CA ARG A 65 -1.63 5.21 -5.17
C ARG A 65 -2.12 3.91 -4.53
N VAL A 66 -1.66 3.67 -3.31
CA VAL A 66 -2.16 2.63 -2.42
C VAL A 66 -2.89 3.30 -1.26
N THR A 67 -4.17 3.00 -1.10
CA THR A 67 -4.94 3.40 0.08
C THR A 67 -5.11 2.19 1.00
N LEU A 68 -4.53 2.26 2.20
CA LEU A 68 -4.72 1.28 3.25
C LEU A 68 -5.79 1.78 4.21
N LYS A 69 -6.86 1.01 4.41
CA LYS A 69 -7.68 1.18 5.61
C LYS A 69 -7.12 0.29 6.70
N ALA A 70 -6.89 0.84 7.87
CA ALA A 70 -6.34 0.10 8.99
C ALA A 70 -6.98 0.58 10.30
N THR A 71 -7.14 -0.37 11.21
CA THR A 71 -7.40 -0.10 12.61
C THR A 71 -6.07 0.22 13.26
N THR A 72 -5.94 1.42 13.82
CA THR A 72 -4.82 1.82 14.67
C THR A 72 -5.22 1.69 16.12
N LYS A 73 -4.21 1.53 16.98
CA LYS A 73 -4.38 1.39 18.42
C LYS A 73 -3.49 2.39 19.13
N ASN A 74 -4.05 3.18 20.04
CA ASN A 74 -3.26 4.04 20.91
C ASN A 74 -2.31 3.18 21.77
N LYS A 75 -1.04 3.57 21.84
CA LYS A 75 0.06 2.84 22.48
C LYS A 75 -0.14 2.74 24.00
N GLN A 76 -0.75 3.74 24.63
CA GLN A 76 -0.88 3.83 26.09
C GLN A 76 -2.15 3.15 26.61
N PHE A 77 -3.30 3.41 25.97
CA PHE A 77 -4.61 2.99 26.47
C PHE A 77 -5.26 1.89 25.62
N GLY A 78 -4.73 1.60 24.44
CA GLY A 78 -5.27 0.57 23.58
C GLY A 78 -6.57 0.92 22.87
N TYR A 79 -6.97 2.19 22.83
CA TYR A 79 -8.15 2.62 22.07
C TYR A 79 -7.93 2.42 20.58
N GLU A 80 -8.93 1.85 19.92
CA GLU A 80 -8.90 1.55 18.50
C GLU A 80 -9.58 2.65 17.68
N LYS A 81 -9.03 2.93 16.51
CA LYS A 81 -9.57 3.88 15.54
C LYS A 81 -9.35 3.38 14.13
N ASP A 82 -10.39 3.43 13.30
CA ASP A 82 -10.24 3.17 11.88
C ASP A 82 -9.74 4.42 11.15
N GLU A 83 -8.62 4.26 10.45
CA GLU A 83 -7.97 5.32 9.69
C GLU A 83 -7.72 4.87 8.24
N SER A 84 -7.55 5.84 7.36
CA SER A 84 -7.15 5.59 5.96
C SER A 84 -5.84 6.30 5.69
N PHE A 85 -4.86 5.53 5.20
CA PHE A 85 -3.52 6.00 4.89
C PHE A 85 -3.28 5.87 3.40
N ASN A 86 -2.57 6.84 2.83
CA ASN A 86 -2.27 6.85 1.40
C ASN A 86 -0.77 6.83 1.18
N CYS A 87 -0.30 5.91 0.35
CA CYS A 87 1.05 5.90 -0.17
C CYS A 87 1.02 6.12 -1.69
N LEU A 88 1.92 6.94 -2.21
CA LEU A 88 2.13 7.10 -3.65
C LEU A 88 3.48 6.47 -4.01
N PHE A 89 3.49 5.65 -5.05
CA PHE A 89 4.69 4.99 -5.56
C PHE A 89 4.96 5.38 -7.00
N ALA A 90 6.21 5.71 -7.31
CA ALA A 90 6.67 5.76 -8.68
C ALA A 90 7.09 4.35 -9.11
N GLU A 91 6.48 3.82 -10.16
CA GLU A 91 6.82 2.51 -10.70
C GLU A 91 7.69 2.68 -11.95
N THR A 92 8.72 1.85 -12.10
CA THR A 92 9.51 1.75 -13.32
C THR A 92 9.52 0.30 -13.76
N SER A 93 9.11 0.06 -15.00
CA SER A 93 9.21 -1.25 -15.65
C SER A 93 10.18 -1.14 -16.82
N ASN A 94 11.21 -1.99 -16.85
CA ASN A 94 12.15 -2.08 -17.96
C ASN A 94 12.51 -3.55 -18.22
N ILE A 95 13.46 -3.79 -19.12
CA ILE A 95 13.89 -5.16 -19.48
C ILE A 95 14.51 -5.94 -18.31
N LEU A 96 15.01 -5.25 -17.28
CA LEU A 96 15.59 -5.86 -16.07
C LEU A 96 14.53 -6.17 -15.01
N GLY A 97 13.28 -5.77 -15.23
CA GLY A 97 12.15 -6.08 -14.37
C GLY A 97 11.39 -4.84 -13.89
N TRP A 98 10.64 -5.05 -12.81
CA TRP A 98 9.81 -4.03 -12.19
C TRP A 98 10.43 -3.57 -10.88
N LYS A 99 10.47 -2.25 -10.68
CA LYS A 99 10.81 -1.63 -9.41
C LYS A 99 9.78 -0.56 -9.07
N ALA A 100 9.64 -0.28 -7.78
CA ALA A 100 8.85 0.84 -7.30
C ALA A 100 9.59 1.55 -6.17
N GLU A 101 9.37 2.85 -6.06
CA GLU A 101 9.93 3.70 -5.01
C GLU A 101 8.79 4.49 -4.37
N VAL A 102 8.72 4.51 -3.04
CA VAL A 102 7.77 5.37 -2.33
C VAL A 102 8.11 6.83 -2.63
N GLN A 103 7.13 7.56 -3.12
CA GLN A 103 7.20 9.01 -3.27
C GLN A 103 6.66 9.66 -2.02
N GLN A 104 5.46 9.28 -1.58
CA GLN A 104 4.78 9.95 -0.47
C GLN A 104 4.03 8.94 0.39
N LEU A 105 3.95 9.23 1.69
CA LEU A 105 3.09 8.56 2.64
C LEU A 105 2.41 9.63 3.50
N ASN A 106 1.08 9.62 3.52
CA ASN A 106 0.29 10.59 4.28
C ASN A 106 -0.27 9.96 5.56
N ILE A 107 -0.05 10.61 6.69
CA ILE A 107 -0.58 10.23 8.01
C ILE A 107 -1.37 11.42 8.57
N GLY A 108 -2.69 11.38 8.43
CA GLY A 108 -3.52 12.55 8.76
C GLY A 108 -3.20 13.73 7.84
N GLU A 109 -2.71 14.82 8.42
CA GLU A 109 -2.31 16.03 7.69
C GLU A 109 -0.81 16.03 7.34
N ASP A 110 -0.02 15.14 7.95
CA ASP A 110 1.41 15.04 7.72
C ASP A 110 1.71 14.26 6.43
N VAL A 111 2.70 14.76 5.68
CA VAL A 111 3.19 14.16 4.44
C VAL A 111 4.67 13.82 4.62
N PHE A 112 5.01 12.55 4.43
CA PHE A 112 6.39 12.04 4.50
C PHE A 112 6.82 11.57 3.12
N GLY A 113 8.05 11.89 2.70
CA GLY A 113 8.59 11.38 1.44
C GLY A 113 9.28 12.46 0.61
N LYS A 114 9.14 12.37 -0.71
CA LYS A 114 9.63 13.31 -1.70
C LYS A 114 8.51 13.81 -2.63
N LYS A 115 8.60 15.08 -3.03
CA LYS A 115 7.80 15.68 -4.09
C LYS A 115 8.70 16.53 -4.97
N ASP A 116 8.60 16.38 -6.28
CA ASP A 116 9.40 17.13 -7.25
C ASP A 116 10.92 17.08 -6.97
N GLY A 117 11.40 15.93 -6.48
CA GLY A 117 12.80 15.70 -6.14
C GLY A 117 13.26 16.28 -4.79
N GLN A 118 12.38 16.93 -4.05
CA GLN A 118 12.67 17.50 -2.73
C GLN A 118 12.05 16.64 -1.63
N ILE A 119 12.78 16.43 -0.54
CA ILE A 119 12.27 15.73 0.64
C ILE A 119 11.28 16.66 1.35
N ILE A 120 10.10 16.13 1.65
CA ILE A 120 9.09 16.78 2.49
C ILE A 120 9.23 16.22 3.90
N GLY A 121 9.48 17.10 4.87
CA GLY A 121 9.64 16.75 6.27
C GLY A 121 11.09 16.55 6.69
N ASP A 122 11.31 15.69 7.69
CA ASP A 122 12.63 15.39 8.22
C ASP A 122 13.39 14.36 7.37
N MET A 123 14.70 14.54 7.23
CA MET A 123 15.56 13.62 6.47
C MET A 123 15.58 12.21 7.09
N ASN A 124 15.58 12.10 8.41
CA ASN A 124 15.61 10.79 9.07
C ASN A 124 14.27 10.07 8.85
N ASP A 125 13.14 10.78 8.93
CA ASP A 125 11.84 10.21 8.57
C ASP A 125 11.84 9.67 7.13
N PHE A 126 12.44 10.40 6.20
CA PHE A 126 12.56 9.98 4.81
C PHE A 126 13.39 8.70 4.66
N LEU A 127 14.55 8.63 5.33
CA LEU A 127 15.42 7.45 5.31
C LEU A 127 14.76 6.24 5.97
N GLU A 128 14.05 6.43 7.08
CA GLU A 128 13.29 5.37 7.75
C GLU A 128 12.15 4.86 6.87
N LEU A 129 11.37 5.77 6.28
CA LEU A 129 10.29 5.44 5.37
C LEU A 129 10.79 4.64 4.16
N THR A 130 11.80 5.15 3.47
CA THR A 130 12.33 4.51 2.26
C THR A 130 12.97 3.16 2.57
N GLY A 131 13.78 3.08 3.63
CA GLY A 131 14.41 1.84 4.07
C GLY A 131 13.40 0.76 4.47
N ALA A 132 12.36 1.11 5.23
CA ALA A 132 11.31 0.17 5.62
C ALA A 132 10.48 -0.32 4.42
N VAL A 133 10.13 0.58 3.50
CA VAL A 133 9.41 0.24 2.27
C VAL A 133 10.24 -0.70 1.41
N GLU A 134 11.49 -0.34 1.11
CA GLU A 134 12.37 -1.15 0.25
C GLU A 134 12.61 -2.54 0.83
N ALA A 135 12.83 -2.65 2.15
CA ALA A 135 13.01 -3.93 2.82
C ALA A 135 11.77 -4.82 2.70
N ALA A 136 10.57 -4.26 2.73
CA ALA A 136 9.32 -5.02 2.68
C ALA A 136 8.86 -5.39 1.27
N MET A 137 9.40 -4.76 0.23
CA MET A 137 9.05 -5.06 -1.17
C MET A 137 9.99 -6.04 -1.88
N LYS A 138 11.13 -6.36 -1.24
CA LYS A 138 12.05 -7.41 -1.69
C LYS A 138 11.40 -8.78 -1.54
#